data_AF-A0A0M0WZX0-F1
#
_entry.id   AF-A0A0M0WZX0-F1
#
_cell.length_a   1.000
_cell.length_b   1.000
_cell.length_c   1.000
_cell.angle_alpha   90.00
_cell.angle_beta   90.00
_cell.angle_gamma   90.00
#
_symmetry.space_group_name_H-M   'P 1'
#
loop_
_entity.id
_entity.type
_entity.pdbx_description
1 polymer ?
#
loop_
_entity_poly.entity_id
_entity_poly.type
_entity_poly.pdbx_seq_one_letter_code
_entity_poly.pdbx_strand_id
1 'polypeptide(L)'
;MTNNTKAELLLPADILEISKKYSHLLTNYPNLRERDSIFASIKRTSNKLSVLFPLKEHPIHGITGLHATEKYDENGYVKEYHYSWKRIIPKQGVIYNHISAWENEPHDDSNTPEKYKVNSEPHHHHHVPGDRHQRKDNFDIHTLDTAFAFVANYIESGEEYKP
;
A
#
# COMPACT_ATOMS: atom_id res chain seq x y z
N MET A 1 22.25 -13.31 -20.76
CA MET A 1 22.18 -14.26 -19.64
C MET A 1 20.85 -14.01 -18.96
N THR A 2 19.91 -14.94 -19.10
CA THR A 2 18.58 -14.84 -18.48
C THR A 2 18.74 -15.13 -17.00
N ASN A 3 18.75 -14.08 -16.16
CA ASN A 3 18.60 -14.26 -14.73
C ASN A 3 17.22 -14.86 -14.49
N ASN A 4 17.22 -16.17 -14.26
CA ASN A 4 16.05 -16.92 -13.81
C ASN A 4 15.89 -16.61 -12.32
N THR A 5 15.47 -15.39 -12.00
CA THR A 5 15.10 -14.99 -10.64
C THR A 5 13.89 -15.80 -10.27
N LYS A 6 14.07 -16.76 -9.37
CA LYS A 6 13.00 -17.50 -8.73
C LYS A 6 12.02 -16.44 -8.18
N ALA A 7 10.77 -16.44 -8.67
CA ALA A 7 9.77 -15.49 -8.24
C ALA A 7 9.72 -15.48 -6.70
N GLU A 8 9.79 -14.29 -6.10
CA GLU A 8 9.73 -14.14 -4.66
C GLU A 8 8.38 -14.67 -4.16
N LEU A 9 8.41 -15.60 -3.19
CA LEU A 9 7.20 -16.12 -2.57
C LEU A 9 6.78 -15.15 -1.46
N LEU A 10 5.68 -14.43 -1.70
CA LEU A 10 5.14 -13.47 -0.74
C LEU A 10 4.10 -14.13 0.17
N LEU A 11 4.28 -13.98 1.48
CA LEU A 11 3.36 -14.50 2.49
C LEU A 11 2.24 -13.47 2.77
N PRO A 12 1.01 -13.93 3.10
CA PRO A 12 -0.06 -13.03 3.53
C PRO A 12 0.34 -12.19 4.73
N ALA A 13 -0.15 -10.95 4.79
CA ALA A 13 0.11 -10.09 5.94
C ALA A 13 -0.47 -10.65 7.25
N ASP A 14 0.35 -10.64 8.31
CA ASP A 14 -0.13 -10.86 9.68
C ASP A 14 -0.68 -9.54 10.24
N ILE A 15 -2.00 -9.37 10.10
CA ILE A 15 -2.70 -8.18 10.54
C ILE A 15 -2.62 -7.98 12.05
N LEU A 16 -2.58 -9.06 12.85
CA LEU A 16 -2.50 -8.94 14.30
C LEU A 16 -1.11 -8.44 14.70
N GLU A 17 -0.06 -8.99 14.10
CA GLU A 17 1.31 -8.56 14.33
C GLU A 17 1.51 -7.09 13.90
N ILE A 18 1.09 -6.73 12.68
CA ILE A 18 1.19 -5.37 12.15
C ILE A 18 0.42 -4.38 13.04
N SER A 19 -0.80 -4.72 13.45
CA SER A 19 -1.59 -3.86 14.33
C SER A 19 -0.93 -3.64 15.67
N LYS A 20 -0.30 -4.68 16.22
CA LYS A 20 0.42 -4.60 17.50
C LYS A 20 1.68 -3.74 17.35
N LYS A 21 2.49 -4.02 16.32
CA LYS A 21 3.77 -3.35 16.03
C LYS A 21 3.60 -1.84 15.81
N TYR A 22 2.56 -1.44 15.08
CA TYR A 22 2.30 -0.04 14.73
C TYR A 22 1.15 0.59 15.51
N SER A 23 0.73 -0.02 16.62
CA SER A 23 -0.43 0.43 17.42
C SER A 23 -0.33 1.90 17.85
N HIS A 24 0.88 2.39 18.11
CA HIS A 24 1.15 3.78 18.48
C HIS A 24 0.93 4.77 17.34
N LEU A 25 0.81 4.32 16.09
CA LEU A 25 0.53 5.15 14.91
C LEU A 25 -0.94 5.15 14.52
N LEU A 26 -1.72 4.19 15.00
CA LEU A 26 -3.12 4.05 14.62
C LEU A 26 -4.01 5.03 15.38
N THR A 27 -5.04 5.55 14.73
CA THR A 27 -6.01 6.45 15.38
C THR A 27 -7.43 6.14 14.93
N ASN A 28 -8.35 5.95 15.87
CA ASN A 28 -9.75 5.79 15.54
C ASN A 28 -10.42 7.16 15.39
N TYR A 29 -10.84 7.50 14.16
CA TYR A 29 -11.57 8.74 13.88
C TYR A 29 -13.08 8.46 13.88
N PRO A 30 -13.89 9.05 14.79
CA PRO A 30 -15.32 8.76 14.89
C PRO A 30 -16.12 9.01 13.60
N ASN A 31 -15.65 9.94 12.77
CA ASN A 31 -16.31 10.30 11.51
C ASN A 31 -15.88 9.42 10.32
N LEU A 32 -14.93 8.50 10.50
CA LEU A 32 -14.48 7.59 9.45
C LEU A 32 -15.48 6.43 9.31
N ARG A 33 -16.29 6.45 8.24
CA ARG A 33 -17.31 5.43 7.96
C ARG A 33 -16.82 4.27 7.08
N GLU A 34 -15.51 4.09 6.96
CA GLU A 34 -14.93 3.06 6.10
C GLU A 34 -15.07 1.68 6.75
N ARG A 35 -15.87 0.81 6.13
CA ARG A 35 -16.19 -0.53 6.65
C ARG A 35 -14.98 -1.45 6.74
N ASP A 36 -13.98 -1.19 5.91
CA ASP A 36 -12.76 -1.97 5.82
C ASP A 36 -11.69 -1.45 6.80
N SER A 37 -12.03 -0.48 7.66
CA SER A 37 -11.15 -0.02 8.75
C SER A 37 -10.80 -1.16 9.69
N ILE A 38 -9.58 -1.16 10.21
CA ILE A 38 -9.13 -2.13 11.21
C ILE A 38 -9.89 -2.02 12.55
N PHE A 39 -10.52 -0.87 12.80
CA PHE A 39 -11.42 -0.68 13.94
C PHE A 39 -12.87 -1.08 13.64
N ALA A 40 -13.15 -1.54 12.42
CA ALA A 40 -14.44 -2.05 11.97
C ALA A 40 -14.34 -3.54 11.64
N SER A 41 -15.07 -4.02 10.63
CA SER A 41 -15.02 -5.42 10.19
C SER A 41 -13.94 -5.60 9.11
N ILE A 42 -12.79 -6.17 9.47
CA ILE A 42 -11.77 -6.56 8.48
C ILE A 42 -12.39 -7.51 7.46
N LYS A 43 -12.34 -7.16 6.17
CA LYS A 43 -12.76 -8.08 5.11
C LYS A 43 -11.59 -8.97 4.75
N ARG A 44 -11.53 -10.13 5.41
CA ARG A 44 -10.62 -11.22 5.04
C ARG A 44 -11.44 -12.42 4.60
N THR A 45 -11.20 -12.87 3.38
CA THR A 45 -11.71 -14.13 2.84
C THR A 45 -10.52 -15.06 2.60
N SER A 46 -10.78 -16.32 2.25
CA SER A 46 -9.72 -17.28 1.89
C SER A 46 -8.90 -16.84 0.68
N ASN A 47 -9.41 -15.91 -0.15
CA ASN A 47 -8.78 -15.48 -1.40
C ASN A 47 -8.39 -13.99 -1.43
N LYS A 48 -8.75 -13.20 -0.41
CA LYS A 48 -8.51 -11.75 -0.42
C LYS A 48 -8.39 -11.15 0.97
N LEU A 49 -7.53 -10.14 1.09
CA LEU A 49 -7.52 -9.15 2.16
C LEU A 49 -7.94 -7.78 1.62
N SER A 50 -8.72 -7.04 2.42
CA SER A 50 -8.98 -5.60 2.24
C SER A 50 -9.07 -4.96 3.62
N VAL A 51 -8.11 -4.12 3.96
CA VAL A 51 -8.03 -3.48 5.28
C VAL A 51 -7.46 -2.07 5.16
N LEU A 52 -8.08 -1.13 5.88
CA LEU A 52 -7.60 0.24 6.05
C LEU A 52 -7.07 0.41 7.46
N PHE A 53 -5.86 0.93 7.59
CA PHE A 53 -5.23 1.34 8.83
C PHE A 53 -5.27 2.87 8.91
N PRO A 54 -6.20 3.47 9.67
CA PRO A 54 -6.20 4.91 9.87
C PRO A 54 -5.01 5.31 10.75
N LEU A 55 -4.24 6.29 10.29
CA LEU A 55 -2.99 6.74 10.92
C LEU A 55 -3.24 8.04 11.69
N LYS A 56 -2.36 8.36 12.65
CA LYS A 56 -2.30 9.67 13.29
C LYS A 56 -2.27 10.79 12.25
N GLU A 57 -2.82 11.93 12.64
CA GLU A 57 -2.87 13.11 11.78
C GLU A 57 -1.44 13.58 11.47
N HIS A 58 -1.14 13.66 10.18
CA HIS A 58 0.14 14.17 9.69
C HIS A 58 0.04 15.70 9.56
N PRO A 59 1.02 16.49 10.03
CA PRO A 59 0.94 17.96 10.02
C PRO A 59 0.80 18.56 8.61
N ILE A 60 1.23 17.84 7.57
CA ILE A 60 1.21 18.32 6.18
C ILE A 60 0.16 17.60 5.33
N HIS A 61 -0.07 16.31 5.61
CA HIS A 61 -0.94 15.46 4.78
C HIS A 61 -2.33 15.29 5.38
N GLY A 62 -2.56 15.81 6.58
CA GLY A 62 -3.81 15.71 7.33
C GLY A 62 -4.06 14.29 7.82
N ILE A 63 -5.34 13.92 7.88
CA ILE A 63 -5.74 12.59 8.34
C ILE A 63 -5.60 11.60 7.20
N THR A 64 -4.65 10.69 7.35
CA THR A 64 -4.27 9.70 6.33
C THR A 64 -4.51 8.27 6.81
N GLY A 65 -4.38 7.31 5.90
CA GLY A 65 -4.40 5.89 6.24
C GLY A 65 -3.64 5.07 5.21
N LEU A 66 -3.16 3.91 5.65
CA LEU A 66 -2.59 2.89 4.77
C LEU A 66 -3.68 1.87 4.43
N HIS A 67 -4.05 1.76 3.16
CA HIS A 67 -5.03 0.80 2.67
C HIS A 67 -4.32 -0.35 1.97
N ALA A 68 -4.51 -1.55 2.48
CA ALA A 68 -3.89 -2.76 1.99
C ALA A 68 -4.92 -3.68 1.36
N THR A 69 -4.64 -4.15 0.16
CA THR A 69 -5.35 -5.26 -0.47
C THR A 69 -4.37 -6.31 -0.94
N GLU A 70 -4.69 -7.58 -0.69
CA GLU A 70 -3.92 -8.73 -1.18
C GLU A 70 -4.90 -9.71 -1.83
N LYS A 71 -4.49 -10.37 -2.91
CA LYS A 71 -5.17 -11.53 -3.50
C LYS A 71 -4.25 -12.74 -3.37
N TYR A 72 -4.82 -13.88 -3.04
CA TYR A 72 -4.06 -15.11 -2.80
C TYR A 72 -4.19 -16.10 -3.95
N ASP A 73 -3.13 -16.87 -4.19
CA ASP A 73 -3.15 -18.04 -5.06
C ASP A 73 -3.80 -19.26 -4.38
N GLU A 74 -3.83 -20.39 -5.08
CA GLU A 74 -4.39 -21.66 -4.57
C GLU A 74 -3.63 -22.23 -3.36
N ASN A 75 -2.36 -21.85 -3.17
CA ASN A 75 -1.52 -22.26 -2.06
C ASN A 75 -1.58 -21.27 -0.88
N GLY A 76 -2.32 -20.16 -1.04
CA GLY A 76 -2.45 -19.11 -0.04
C GLY A 76 -1.31 -18.08 -0.04
N TYR A 77 -0.43 -18.07 -1.04
CA TYR A 77 0.59 -17.03 -1.20
C TYR A 77 -0.01 -15.77 -1.84
N VAL A 78 0.58 -14.62 -1.56
CA VAL A 78 0.18 -13.35 -2.17
C VAL A 78 0.59 -13.36 -3.65
N LYS A 79 -0.42 -13.38 -4.53
CA LYS A 79 -0.23 -13.25 -5.97
C LYS A 79 -0.22 -11.78 -6.40
N GLU A 80 -1.13 -10.99 -5.83
CA GLU A 80 -1.25 -9.56 -6.11
C GLU A 80 -1.40 -8.78 -4.80
N TYR A 81 -0.72 -7.64 -4.69
CA TYR A 81 -0.87 -6.70 -3.60
C TYR A 81 -1.01 -5.27 -4.10
N HIS A 82 -1.67 -4.45 -3.29
CA HIS A 82 -1.72 -3.01 -3.45
C HIS A 82 -1.78 -2.36 -2.07
N TYR A 83 -0.73 -1.63 -1.73
CA TYR A 83 -0.57 -0.94 -0.45
C TYR A 83 -0.55 0.57 -0.72
N SER A 84 -1.60 1.29 -0.35
CA SER A 84 -1.80 2.69 -0.69
C SER A 84 -1.88 3.58 0.55
N TRP A 85 -0.91 4.49 0.68
CA TRP A 85 -0.99 5.59 1.62
C TRP A 85 -1.78 6.74 0.99
N LYS A 86 -2.87 7.13 1.66
CA LYS A 86 -3.82 8.10 1.13
C LYS A 86 -4.47 8.94 2.21
N ARG A 87 -4.95 10.13 1.83
CA ARG A 87 -5.83 10.96 2.66
C ARG A 87 -7.18 10.26 2.82
N ILE A 88 -7.69 10.19 4.04
CA ILE A 88 -8.97 9.53 4.35
C ILE A 88 -10.01 10.53 4.88
N ILE A 89 -9.58 11.66 5.44
CA ILE A 89 -10.46 12.76 5.85
C ILE A 89 -9.84 14.10 5.41
N PRO A 90 -10.57 14.96 4.67
CA PRO A 90 -11.88 14.69 4.06
C PRO A 90 -11.78 13.59 3.00
N LYS A 91 -12.91 12.92 2.71
CA LYS A 91 -12.95 11.92 1.63
C LYS A 91 -12.85 12.64 0.29
N GLN A 92 -11.82 12.30 -0.48
CA GLN A 92 -11.58 12.85 -1.81
C GLN A 92 -11.57 11.74 -2.88
N GLY A 93 -11.66 12.13 -4.15
CA GLY A 93 -11.53 11.21 -5.27
C GLY A 93 -10.17 10.50 -5.29
N VAL A 94 -10.10 9.35 -5.97
CA VAL A 94 -8.93 8.45 -5.98
C VAL A 94 -7.62 9.11 -6.40
N ILE A 95 -7.69 10.13 -7.27
CA ILE A 95 -6.51 10.89 -7.69
C ILE A 95 -6.07 11.83 -6.56
N TYR A 96 -7.00 12.61 -6.01
CA TYR A 96 -6.71 13.66 -5.04
C TYR A 96 -6.33 13.15 -3.65
N ASN A 97 -6.75 11.93 -3.30
CA ASN A 97 -6.39 11.34 -2.01
C ASN A 97 -5.05 10.62 -2.02
N HIS A 98 -4.47 10.34 -3.19
CA HIS A 98 -3.25 9.57 -3.32
C HIS A 98 -2.03 10.33 -2.80
N ILE A 99 -1.23 9.67 -1.96
CA ILE A 99 0.09 10.16 -1.52
C ILE A 99 1.17 9.26 -2.09
N SER A 100 1.06 7.95 -1.86
CA SER A 100 2.01 6.94 -2.32
C SER A 100 1.33 5.58 -2.41
N ALA A 101 1.77 4.68 -3.30
CA ALA A 101 1.32 3.29 -3.32
C ALA A 101 2.33 2.31 -3.91
N TRP A 102 2.37 1.09 -3.38
CA TRP A 102 3.19 -0.01 -3.89
C TRP A 102 2.29 -1.15 -4.37
N GLU A 103 2.56 -1.66 -5.55
CA GLU A 103 1.77 -2.75 -6.15
C GLU A 103 2.65 -3.64 -7.03
N ASN A 104 2.12 -4.80 -7.39
CA ASN A 104 2.77 -5.76 -8.28
C ASN A 104 1.85 -6.24 -9.42
N GLU A 105 0.94 -5.38 -9.89
CA GLU A 105 0.21 -5.67 -11.12
C GLU A 105 1.18 -5.57 -12.31
N PRO A 106 1.39 -6.65 -13.09
CA PRO A 106 2.37 -6.64 -14.17
C PRO A 106 1.92 -5.76 -15.34
N HIS A 107 2.90 -5.08 -15.95
CA HIS A 107 2.70 -4.31 -17.18
C HIS A 107 3.63 -4.79 -18.30
N ASP A 108 3.49 -6.08 -18.62
CA ASP A 108 4.33 -6.82 -19.56
C ASP A 108 3.71 -6.98 -20.96
N ASP A 109 2.54 -6.37 -21.23
CA ASP A 109 1.95 -6.34 -22.57
C ASP A 109 2.89 -5.60 -23.55
N SER A 110 3.07 -6.17 -24.74
CA SER A 110 3.91 -5.59 -25.79
C SER A 110 3.52 -4.15 -26.17
N ASN A 111 2.26 -3.75 -25.95
CA ASN A 111 1.73 -2.43 -26.24
C ASN A 111 1.75 -1.49 -25.04
N THR A 112 2.24 -1.93 -23.87
CA THR A 112 2.38 -1.06 -22.70
C THR A 112 3.27 0.14 -23.04
N PRO A 113 2.77 1.39 -22.90
CA PRO A 113 3.59 2.58 -23.11
C PRO A 113 4.83 2.59 -22.21
N GLU A 114 5.98 2.99 -22.77
CA GLU A 114 7.28 2.93 -22.09
C GLU A 114 7.29 3.65 -20.73
N LYS A 115 6.54 4.74 -20.60
CA LYS A 115 6.38 5.50 -19.34
C LYS A 115 5.78 4.70 -18.17
N TYR A 116 5.17 3.54 -18.44
CA TYR A 116 4.58 2.67 -17.42
C TYR A 116 5.44 1.45 -17.11
N LYS A 117 6.53 1.22 -17.85
CA LYS A 117 7.45 0.12 -17.63
C LYS A 117 8.51 0.52 -16.61
N VAL A 118 8.86 -0.43 -15.75
CA VAL A 118 9.94 -0.29 -14.78
C VAL A 118 10.85 -1.52 -14.85
N ASN A 119 12.06 -1.44 -14.32
CA ASN A 119 13.02 -2.54 -14.28
C ASN A 119 12.66 -3.59 -13.21
N SER A 120 11.92 -3.18 -12.18
CA SER A 120 11.51 -4.03 -11.06
C SER A 120 10.18 -4.76 -11.29
N GLU A 121 9.67 -4.82 -12.53
CA GLU A 121 8.42 -5.51 -12.84
C GLU A 121 8.38 -6.92 -12.22
N PRO A 122 7.25 -7.34 -11.61
CA PRO A 122 5.98 -6.62 -11.60
C PRO A 122 5.89 -5.50 -10.54
N HIS A 123 6.85 -5.43 -9.63
CA HIS A 123 6.83 -4.54 -8.47
C HIS A 123 7.10 -3.10 -8.88
N HIS A 124 6.26 -2.17 -8.45
CA HIS A 124 6.45 -0.76 -8.76
C HIS A 124 5.86 0.16 -7.70
N HIS A 125 6.33 1.41 -7.71
CA HIS A 125 5.95 2.45 -6.75
C HIS A 125 5.29 3.64 -7.47
N HIS A 126 4.03 3.88 -7.13
CA HIS A 126 3.32 5.12 -7.42
C HIS A 126 3.72 6.17 -6.41
N HIS A 127 4.64 7.04 -6.82
CA HIS A 127 5.43 7.84 -5.89
C HIS A 127 5.00 9.29 -5.81
N VAL A 128 4.17 9.78 -6.74
CA VAL A 128 3.82 11.20 -6.83
C VAL A 128 2.45 11.48 -6.22
N PRO A 129 2.37 12.25 -5.11
CA PRO A 129 1.09 12.66 -4.55
C PRO A 129 0.21 13.36 -5.59
N GLY A 130 -1.06 12.96 -5.67
CA GLY A 130 -1.99 13.49 -6.67
C GLY A 130 -1.80 12.98 -8.11
N ASP A 131 -0.77 12.18 -8.40
CA ASP A 131 -0.54 11.60 -9.73
C ASP A 131 -0.15 10.10 -9.64
N ARG A 132 -1.18 9.27 -9.58
CA ARG A 132 -1.06 7.81 -9.52
C ARG A 132 -0.64 7.14 -10.84
N HIS A 133 -0.28 7.91 -11.86
CA HIS A 133 0.23 7.35 -13.12
C HIS A 133 1.76 7.30 -13.14
N GLN A 134 2.41 8.02 -12.24
CA GLN A 134 3.86 8.11 -12.15
C GLN A 134 4.43 6.91 -11.39
N ARG A 135 5.10 6.04 -12.14
CA ARG A 135 5.71 4.82 -11.63
C ARG A 135 7.22 4.96 -11.55
N LYS A 136 7.82 4.33 -10.56
CA LYS A 136 9.26 4.10 -10.49
C LYS A 136 9.55 2.69 -10.00
N ASP A 137 10.81 2.29 -10.17
CA ASP A 137 11.32 1.02 -9.66
C ASP A 137 11.03 0.87 -8.16
N ASN A 138 10.67 -0.34 -7.76
CA ASN A 138 10.48 -0.76 -6.38
C ASN A 138 11.11 -2.14 -6.20
N PHE A 139 12.32 -2.18 -5.65
CA PHE A 139 13.03 -3.43 -5.36
C PHE A 139 12.84 -3.89 -3.91
N ASP A 140 12.28 -3.04 -3.04
CA ASP A 140 12.42 -3.18 -1.59
C ASP A 140 11.07 -3.35 -0.85
N ILE A 141 9.97 -2.83 -1.39
CA ILE A 141 8.68 -2.74 -0.66
C ILE A 141 7.66 -3.69 -1.30
N HIS A 142 7.72 -4.96 -0.91
CA HIS A 142 6.85 -6.03 -1.44
C HIS A 142 5.86 -6.61 -0.41
N THR A 143 5.96 -6.19 0.85
CA THR A 143 5.07 -6.66 1.94
C THR A 143 4.38 -5.49 2.63
N LEU A 144 3.23 -5.77 3.26
CA LEU A 144 2.53 -4.76 4.03
C LEU A 144 3.39 -4.21 5.17
N ASP A 145 4.19 -5.04 5.84
CA ASP A 145 5.08 -4.56 6.92
C ASP A 145 6.12 -3.56 6.40
N THR A 146 6.76 -3.85 5.26
CA THR A 146 7.72 -2.92 4.64
C THR A 146 7.07 -1.61 4.18
N ALA A 147 5.85 -1.67 3.64
CA ALA A 147 5.09 -0.49 3.27
C ALA A 147 4.69 0.34 4.51
N PHE A 148 4.31 -0.34 5.59
CA PHE A 148 3.98 0.31 6.86
C PHE A 148 5.22 0.98 7.47
N ALA A 149 6.36 0.29 7.50
CA ALA A 149 7.62 0.84 7.99
C ALA A 149 8.03 2.09 7.21
N PHE A 150 7.86 2.09 5.89
CA PHE A 150 8.09 3.27 5.07
C PHE A 150 7.20 4.44 5.49
N VAL A 151 5.89 4.21 5.61
CA VAL A 151 4.92 5.26 5.98
C VAL A 151 5.13 5.73 7.42
N ALA A 152 5.48 4.83 8.33
CA ALA A 152 5.73 5.12 9.74
C ALA A 152 6.76 6.23 9.92
N ASN A 153 7.85 6.21 9.14
CA ASN A 153 8.88 7.24 9.17
C ASN A 153 8.29 8.65 9.01
N TYR A 154 7.35 8.84 8.07
CA TYR A 154 6.72 10.14 7.83
C TYR A 154 5.68 10.49 8.88
N ILE A 155 4.91 9.52 9.37
CA ILE A 155 3.94 9.76 10.45
C ILE A 155 4.66 10.17 11.75
N GLU A 156 5.83 9.59 12.03
CA GLU A 156 6.61 9.86 13.25
C GLU A 156 7.41 11.16 13.14
N SER A 157 8.07 11.41 12.00
CA SER A 157 8.87 12.63 11.81
C SER A 157 8.01 13.87 11.55
N GLY A 158 6.82 13.69 10.99
CA GLY A 158 5.98 14.77 10.46
C GLY A 158 6.54 15.41 9.18
N GLU A 159 7.60 14.84 8.61
CA GLU A 159 8.22 15.35 7.39
C GLU A 159 7.32 15.15 6.18
N GLU A 160 7.39 16.11 5.25
CA GLU A 160 6.68 15.98 3.99
C GLU A 160 7.28 14.86 3.15
N TYR A 161 6.46 13.86 2.81
CA TYR A 161 6.81 12.93 1.74
C TYR A 161 6.98 13.68 0.41
N LYS A 162 8.23 13.69 -0.08
CA LYS A 162 8.62 14.21 -1.39
C LYS A 162 9.26 13.09 -2.21
N PRO A 163 8.70 12.77 -3.40
CA PRO A 163 9.10 11.63 -4.23
C PRO A 163 10.54 11.62 -4.73
#